data_AF-A0A6P0W229-F1
#
_entry.id   AF-A0A6P0W229-F1
#
_cell.length_a   1.000
_cell.length_b   1.000
_cell.length_c   1.000
_cell.angle_alpha   90.00
_cell.angle_beta   90.00
_cell.angle_gamma   90.00
#
_symmetry.space_group_name_H-M   'P 1'
#
loop_
_entity.id
_entity.type
_entity.pdbx_description
1 polymer ?
#
loop_
_entity_poly.entity_id
_entity_poly.type
_entity_poly.pdbx_seq_one_letter_code
_entity_poly.pdbx_strand_id
1 'polypeptide(L)'
;MTTNAQQHNLEEKRLRFLEKRQRGRFSQSDSLGLFALGTFGLHILTFICLALLYGNYTRLVQKPPPSLVQLASGEAITVAPLGSKERSPEVVKRFTVNTLTTMMNWSGKLPAATVEEAARPTPDPGIEIRSVGGKGKVTTAAWQGSFALSEDFRKEFLQKLVELTPSSIFTGKTQVVLVPLEVQPPVKIAEGKWKVGMVANLMVFQASNNLGDVIPFNKEIFVQVVEAPDFLVPSDESRIAAVVADVRASGLEIYAIRDLQSENL
;
A
#
# COMPACT_ATOMS: atom_id res chain seq x y z
N MET A 1 -46.28 -103.07 4.26
CA MET A 1 -46.87 -101.77 4.66
C MET A 1 -45.80 -100.70 4.68
N THR A 2 -45.32 -100.19 3.54
CA THR A 2 -44.33 -99.08 3.52
C THR A 2 -44.34 -98.23 2.24
N THR A 3 -45.06 -98.61 1.18
CA THR A 3 -44.97 -97.94 -0.12
C THR A 3 -45.90 -96.71 -0.27
N ASN A 4 -47.06 -96.68 0.40
CA ASN A 4 -48.02 -95.57 0.28
C ASN A 4 -47.61 -94.29 1.03
N ALA A 5 -46.84 -94.40 2.12
CA ALA A 5 -46.44 -93.24 2.92
C ALA A 5 -45.31 -92.41 2.27
N GLN A 6 -44.46 -93.03 1.45
CA GLN A 6 -43.36 -92.33 0.77
C GLN A 6 -43.83 -91.52 -0.45
N GLN A 7 -44.85 -91.97 -1.18
CA GLN A 7 -45.39 -91.22 -2.33
C GLN A 7 -46.09 -89.93 -1.88
N HIS A 8 -46.84 -89.96 -0.78
CA HIS A 8 -47.52 -88.78 -0.24
C HIS A 8 -46.52 -87.69 0.22
N ASN A 9 -45.41 -88.09 0.86
CA ASN A 9 -44.37 -87.17 1.30
C ASN A 9 -43.59 -86.55 0.12
N LEU A 10 -43.40 -87.31 -0.96
CA LEU A 10 -42.73 -86.82 -2.16
C LEU A 10 -43.59 -85.83 -2.94
N GLU A 11 -44.92 -86.07 -3.00
CA GLU A 11 -45.86 -85.10 -3.56
C GLU A 11 -45.94 -83.83 -2.73
N GLU A 12 -46.08 -83.91 -1.39
CA GLU A 12 -46.06 -82.72 -0.54
C GLU A 12 -44.77 -81.90 -0.70
N LYS A 13 -43.61 -82.57 -0.81
CA LYS A 13 -42.34 -81.90 -1.06
C LYS A 13 -42.26 -81.27 -2.45
N ARG A 14 -42.81 -81.92 -3.48
CA ARG A 14 -42.92 -81.36 -4.84
C ARG A 14 -43.87 -80.17 -4.90
N LEU A 15 -44.99 -80.22 -4.18
CA LEU A 15 -45.98 -79.15 -4.10
C LEU A 15 -45.42 -77.94 -3.33
N ARG A 16 -44.69 -78.14 -2.23
CA ARG A 16 -43.99 -77.07 -1.50
C ARG A 16 -42.87 -76.40 -2.31
N PHE A 17 -42.23 -77.11 -3.23
CA PHE A 17 -41.24 -76.53 -4.13
C PHE A 17 -41.86 -75.62 -5.20
N LEU A 18 -43.10 -75.91 -5.62
CA LEU A 18 -43.84 -75.06 -6.56
C LEU A 18 -44.41 -73.79 -5.90
N GLU A 19 -44.70 -73.84 -4.60
CA GLU A 19 -45.18 -72.69 -3.83
C GLU A 19 -44.07 -71.63 -3.57
N LYS A 20 -42.80 -72.06 -3.51
CA LYS A 20 -41.67 -71.19 -3.15
C LYS A 20 -41.04 -70.42 -4.32
N ARG A 21 -41.70 -70.35 -5.48
CA ARG A 21 -41.20 -69.62 -6.67
C ARG A 21 -42.19 -68.58 -7.19
N GLN A 22 -42.92 -67.90 -6.30
CA GLN A 22 -43.44 -66.56 -6.62
C GLN A 22 -42.25 -65.59 -6.66
N ARG A 23 -41.62 -65.49 -7.84
CA ARG A 23 -40.79 -64.34 -8.20
C ARG A 23 -41.63 -63.10 -7.93
N GLY A 24 -41.19 -62.24 -7.01
CA GLY A 24 -41.84 -60.98 -6.68
C GLY A 24 -42.01 -60.14 -7.94
N ARG A 25 -43.17 -60.26 -8.58
CA ARG A 25 -43.64 -59.29 -9.56
C ARG A 25 -44.12 -58.12 -8.72
N PHE A 26 -43.35 -57.04 -8.74
CA PHE A 26 -43.77 -55.78 -8.15
C PHE A 26 -45.19 -55.49 -8.64
N SER A 27 -46.13 -55.35 -7.70
CA SER A 27 -47.48 -54.89 -8.02
C SER A 27 -47.38 -53.49 -8.63
N GLN A 28 -48.37 -53.05 -9.42
CA GLN A 28 -48.37 -51.68 -9.94
C GLN A 28 -48.23 -50.64 -8.80
N SER A 29 -48.80 -50.92 -7.63
CA SER A 29 -48.63 -50.12 -6.41
C SER A 29 -47.19 -50.06 -5.90
N ASP A 30 -46.45 -51.18 -5.95
CA ASP A 30 -45.06 -51.26 -5.51
C ASP A 30 -44.14 -50.52 -6.48
N SER A 31 -44.42 -50.58 -7.78
CA SER A 31 -43.67 -49.84 -8.81
C SER A 31 -43.87 -48.33 -8.71
N LEU A 32 -45.09 -47.87 -8.38
CA LEU A 32 -45.39 -46.46 -8.15
C LEU A 32 -44.72 -45.95 -6.87
N GLY A 33 -44.72 -46.75 -5.80
CA GLY A 33 -44.01 -46.41 -4.57
C GLY A 33 -42.50 -46.29 -4.76
N LEU A 34 -41.89 -47.21 -5.52
CA LEU A 34 -40.46 -47.15 -5.86
C LEU A 34 -40.12 -45.93 -6.72
N PHE A 35 -41.00 -45.59 -7.67
CA PHE A 35 -40.86 -44.39 -8.50
C PHE A 35 -40.97 -43.11 -7.66
N ALA A 36 -41.95 -43.02 -6.75
CA ALA A 36 -42.11 -41.88 -5.85
C ALA A 36 -40.91 -41.70 -4.91
N LEU A 37 -40.36 -42.80 -4.38
CA LEU A 37 -39.15 -42.75 -3.54
C LEU A 37 -37.92 -42.32 -4.35
N GLY A 38 -37.78 -42.81 -5.57
CA GLY A 38 -36.70 -42.43 -6.49
C GLY A 38 -36.77 -40.96 -6.88
N THR A 39 -37.95 -40.45 -7.23
CA THR A 39 -38.14 -39.03 -7.54
C THR A 39 -37.89 -38.16 -6.32
N PHE A 40 -38.38 -38.54 -5.13
CA PHE A 40 -38.10 -37.80 -3.89
C PHE A 40 -36.59 -37.75 -3.57
N GLY A 41 -35.89 -38.87 -3.70
CA GLY A 41 -34.43 -38.92 -3.54
C GLY A 41 -33.68 -38.03 -4.54
N LEU A 42 -34.13 -38.00 -5.80
CA LEU A 42 -33.58 -37.11 -6.83
C LEU A 42 -33.82 -35.63 -6.50
N HIS A 43 -34.98 -35.28 -5.92
CA HIS A 43 -35.27 -33.91 -5.48
C HIS A 43 -34.37 -33.49 -4.32
N ILE A 44 -34.11 -34.38 -3.35
CA ILE A 44 -33.16 -34.11 -2.25
C ILE A 44 -31.74 -33.88 -2.81
N LEU A 45 -31.29 -34.74 -3.72
CA LEU A 45 -29.97 -34.60 -4.35
C LEU A 45 -29.86 -33.27 -5.12
N THR A 46 -30.90 -32.93 -5.87
CA THR A 46 -30.98 -31.67 -6.62
C THR A 46 -30.93 -30.47 -5.68
N PHE A 47 -31.68 -30.51 -4.58
CA PHE A 47 -31.66 -29.46 -3.56
C PHE A 47 -30.27 -29.27 -2.94
N ILE A 48 -29.57 -30.37 -2.62
CA ILE A 48 -28.19 -30.31 -2.10
C ILE A 48 -27.26 -29.66 -3.13
N CYS A 49 -27.34 -30.06 -4.40
CA CYS A 49 -26.55 -29.45 -5.48
C CYS A 49 -26.82 -27.95 -5.61
N LEU A 50 -28.10 -27.52 -5.56
CA LEU A 50 -28.44 -26.10 -5.57
C LEU A 50 -27.90 -25.35 -4.35
N ALA A 51 -27.95 -25.95 -3.16
CA ALA A 51 -27.41 -25.33 -1.95
C ALA A 51 -25.88 -25.13 -2.04
N LEU A 52 -25.14 -26.10 -2.61
CA LEU A 52 -23.71 -25.99 -2.85
C LEU A 52 -23.39 -24.91 -3.91
N LEU A 53 -24.16 -24.86 -5.00
CA LEU A 53 -24.02 -23.82 -6.02
C LEU A 53 -24.31 -22.43 -5.46
N TYR A 54 -25.35 -22.28 -4.64
CA TYR A 54 -25.67 -21.03 -3.96
C TYR A 54 -24.55 -20.59 -3.00
N GLY A 55 -23.98 -21.52 -2.23
CA GLY A 55 -22.84 -21.24 -1.37
C GLY A 55 -21.61 -20.75 -2.15
N ASN A 56 -21.31 -21.39 -3.28
CA ASN A 56 -20.22 -20.99 -4.17
C ASN A 56 -20.48 -19.61 -4.83
N TYR A 57 -21.71 -19.37 -5.28
CA TYR A 57 -22.12 -18.10 -5.88
C TYR A 57 -22.04 -16.94 -4.88
N THR A 58 -22.54 -17.16 -3.66
CA THR A 58 -22.48 -16.16 -2.58
C THR A 58 -21.03 -15.80 -2.24
N ARG A 59 -20.13 -16.78 -2.20
CA ARG A 59 -18.69 -16.55 -2.00
C ARG A 59 -18.04 -15.78 -3.14
N LEU A 60 -18.53 -15.91 -4.37
CA LEU A 60 -18.02 -15.18 -5.53
C LEU A 60 -18.51 -13.73 -5.54
N VAL A 61 -19.79 -13.50 -5.25
CA VAL A 61 -20.40 -12.16 -5.16
C VAL A 61 -19.81 -11.35 -3.99
N GLN A 62 -19.44 -12.02 -2.90
CA GLN A 62 -18.81 -11.38 -1.74
C GLN A 62 -17.32 -11.06 -1.94
N LYS A 63 -16.67 -11.49 -3.04
CA LYS A 63 -15.31 -11.04 -3.33
C LYS A 63 -15.36 -9.58 -3.78
N PRO A 64 -14.58 -8.67 -3.16
CA PRO A 64 -14.49 -7.31 -3.65
C PRO A 64 -13.99 -7.35 -5.10
N PRO A 65 -14.64 -6.61 -6.03
CA PRO A 65 -14.21 -6.58 -7.41
C PRO A 65 -12.75 -6.10 -7.47
N PRO A 66 -11.90 -6.71 -8.31
CA PRO A 66 -10.56 -6.18 -8.52
C PRO A 66 -10.69 -4.76 -9.07
N SER A 67 -10.09 -3.78 -8.39
CA SER A 67 -10.00 -2.44 -8.94
C SER A 67 -8.97 -2.51 -10.06
N LEU A 68 -9.41 -2.35 -11.31
CA LEU A 68 -8.53 -2.29 -12.47
C LEU A 68 -8.31 -0.81 -12.79
N VAL A 69 -7.05 -0.40 -12.82
CA VAL A 69 -6.68 0.92 -13.36
C VAL A 69 -5.87 0.70 -14.63
N GLN A 70 -6.20 1.46 -15.67
CA GLN A 70 -5.46 1.46 -16.92
C GLN A 70 -4.46 2.62 -16.88
N LEU A 71 -3.19 2.31 -17.06
CA LEU A 71 -2.13 3.31 -17.15
C LEU A 71 -2.19 4.03 -18.50
N ALA A 72 -1.59 5.22 -18.58
CA ALA A 72 -1.46 5.96 -19.84
C ALA A 72 -0.69 5.17 -20.92
N SER A 73 0.11 4.17 -20.52
CA SER A 73 0.77 3.22 -21.42
C SER A 73 -0.17 2.19 -22.06
N GLY A 74 -1.43 2.12 -21.64
CA GLY A 74 -2.41 1.13 -22.07
C GLY A 74 -2.41 -0.16 -21.23
N GLU A 75 -1.42 -0.34 -20.34
CA GLU A 75 -1.34 -1.48 -19.43
C GLU A 75 -2.43 -1.42 -18.35
N ALA A 76 -3.12 -2.55 -18.15
CA ALA A 76 -4.09 -2.69 -17.07
C ALA A 76 -3.44 -3.38 -15.88
N ILE A 77 -3.42 -2.71 -14.72
CA ILE A 77 -2.91 -3.27 -13.48
C ILE A 77 -4.06 -3.51 -12.50
N THR A 78 -3.96 -4.59 -11.73
CA THR A 78 -4.86 -4.85 -10.60
C THR A 78 -4.35 -4.09 -9.39
N VAL A 79 -5.22 -3.31 -8.75
CA VAL A 79 -4.91 -2.57 -7.53
C VAL A 79 -5.89 -2.95 -6.43
N ALA A 80 -5.41 -2.97 -5.19
CA ALA A 80 -6.29 -3.05 -4.05
C ALA A 80 -7.03 -1.71 -3.92
N PRO A 81 -8.37 -1.70 -3.73
CA PRO A 81 -9.10 -0.46 -3.55
C PRO A 81 -8.60 0.23 -2.26
N LEU A 82 -8.11 1.46 -2.42
CA LEU A 82 -7.64 2.30 -1.34
C LEU A 82 -8.50 3.56 -1.31
N GLY A 83 -8.93 4.00 -0.13
CA GLY A 83 -9.70 5.23 0.00
C GLY A 83 -8.92 6.43 -0.53
N SER A 84 -9.59 7.46 -1.06
CA SER A 84 -8.93 8.65 -1.63
C SER A 84 -7.96 9.33 -0.66
N LYS A 85 -8.29 9.29 0.63
CA LYS A 85 -7.49 9.81 1.76
C LYS A 85 -6.59 8.77 2.43
N GLU A 86 -6.51 7.55 1.90
CA GLU A 86 -5.64 6.52 2.45
C GLU A 86 -4.35 6.41 1.63
N ARG A 87 -3.25 6.12 2.30
CA ARG A 87 -1.94 5.83 1.70
C ARG A 87 -1.36 4.63 2.42
N SER A 88 -0.59 3.80 1.69
CA SER A 88 0.10 2.69 2.34
C SER A 88 1.18 3.23 3.30
N PRO A 89 1.48 2.53 4.40
CA PRO A 89 2.56 2.92 5.32
C PRO A 89 3.89 3.14 4.60
N GLU A 90 4.20 2.34 3.57
CA GLU A 90 5.43 2.44 2.77
C GLU A 90 5.47 3.75 1.98
N VAL A 91 4.34 4.19 1.40
CA VAL A 91 4.25 5.46 0.68
C VAL A 91 4.49 6.63 1.62
N VAL A 92 3.83 6.65 2.79
CA VAL A 92 3.98 7.72 3.79
C VAL A 92 5.41 7.77 4.32
N LYS A 93 6.00 6.60 4.63
CA LYS A 93 7.39 6.48 5.10
C LYS A 93 8.38 6.97 4.05
N ARG A 94 8.28 6.50 2.80
CA ARG A 94 9.16 6.90 1.71
C ARG A 94 9.05 8.38 1.39
N PHE A 95 7.82 8.91 1.34
CA PHE A 95 7.58 10.34 1.17
C PHE A 95 8.30 11.15 2.25
N THR A 96 8.13 10.78 3.52
CA THR A 96 8.75 11.47 4.66
C THR A 96 10.28 11.49 4.56
N VAL A 97 10.88 10.32 4.32
CA VAL A 97 12.35 10.19 4.22
C VAL A 97 12.90 10.95 3.03
N ASN A 98 12.28 10.81 1.85
CA ASN A 98 12.74 11.50 0.65
C ASN A 98 12.64 13.01 0.80
N THR A 99 11.51 13.51 1.30
CA THR A 99 11.30 14.95 1.49
C THR A 99 12.32 15.52 2.47
N LEU A 100 12.55 14.88 3.62
CA LEU A 100 13.54 15.37 4.59
C LEU A 100 14.98 15.24 4.07
N THR A 101 15.31 14.16 3.37
CA THR A 101 16.65 13.98 2.77
C THR A 101 16.92 15.08 1.74
N THR A 102 15.96 15.38 0.86
CA THR A 102 16.06 16.46 -0.13
C THR A 102 16.24 17.83 0.54
N MET A 103 15.57 18.07 1.69
CA MET A 103 15.66 19.34 2.40
C MET A 103 16.90 19.49 3.29
N MET A 104 17.46 18.40 3.79
CA MET A 104 18.53 18.42 4.80
C MET A 104 19.89 17.98 4.28
N ASN A 105 19.97 17.41 3.06
CA ASN A 105 21.24 17.14 2.39
C ASN A 105 21.72 18.40 1.66
N TRP A 106 22.83 18.96 2.14
CA TRP A 106 23.41 20.17 1.58
C TRP A 106 24.83 19.92 1.11
N SER A 107 25.03 19.86 -0.20
CA SER A 107 26.35 19.57 -0.79
C SER A 107 27.03 20.79 -1.41
N GLY A 108 26.32 21.92 -1.52
CA GLY A 108 26.78 23.09 -2.27
C GLY A 108 26.77 22.89 -3.79
N LYS A 109 26.11 21.84 -4.28
CA LYS A 109 26.01 21.47 -5.69
C LYS A 109 24.56 21.35 -6.10
N LEU A 110 24.25 21.71 -7.34
CA LEU A 110 22.91 21.52 -7.89
C LEU A 110 22.56 20.03 -7.98
N PRO A 111 21.28 19.65 -7.79
CA PRO A 111 20.82 18.29 -8.06
C PRO A 111 21.14 17.91 -9.52
N ALA A 112 21.79 16.75 -9.71
CA ALA A 112 22.04 16.22 -11.04
C ALA A 112 20.78 15.51 -11.55
N ALA A 113 20.34 15.86 -12.76
CA ALA A 113 19.25 15.17 -13.46
C ALA A 113 19.76 13.99 -14.31
N THR A 114 21.06 13.97 -14.63
CA THR A 114 21.69 12.96 -15.49
C THR A 114 22.98 12.40 -14.88
N VAL A 115 23.45 11.26 -15.38
CA VAL A 115 24.71 10.63 -14.93
C VAL A 115 25.90 11.54 -15.27
N GLU A 116 25.84 12.22 -16.42
CA GLU A 116 26.84 13.16 -16.88
C GLU A 116 26.94 14.39 -15.97
N GLU A 117 25.80 14.93 -15.52
CA GLU A 117 25.75 16.01 -14.53
C GLU A 117 26.26 15.55 -13.15
N ALA A 118 25.98 14.30 -12.77
CA ALA A 118 26.50 13.74 -11.53
C ALA A 118 28.04 13.59 -11.57
N ALA A 119 28.61 13.30 -12.74
CA ALA A 119 30.05 13.24 -12.95
C ALA A 119 30.72 14.63 -12.95
N ARG A 120 29.97 15.70 -13.28
CA ARG A 120 30.46 17.09 -13.33
C ARG A 120 29.49 18.03 -12.60
N PRO A 121 29.43 17.95 -11.26
CA PRO A 121 28.45 18.69 -10.49
C PRO A 121 28.68 20.20 -10.58
N THR A 122 27.60 20.94 -10.88
CA THR A 122 27.62 22.40 -10.94
C THR A 122 27.45 22.98 -9.54
N PRO A 123 28.21 24.02 -9.15
CA PRO A 123 28.01 24.72 -7.87
C PRO A 123 26.57 25.28 -7.74
N ASP A 124 26.00 25.16 -6.55
CA ASP A 124 24.69 25.73 -6.21
C ASP A 124 24.84 27.19 -5.74
N PRO A 125 24.29 28.20 -6.45
CA PRO A 125 24.33 29.59 -6.01
C PRO A 125 23.46 29.88 -4.76
N GLY A 126 22.58 28.94 -4.42
CA GLY A 126 21.57 29.05 -3.37
C GLY A 126 20.39 29.93 -3.75
N ILE A 127 19.29 29.76 -3.03
CA ILE A 127 18.07 30.57 -3.16
C ILE A 127 18.01 31.53 -1.97
N GLU A 128 17.87 32.83 -2.25
CA GLU A 128 17.72 33.85 -1.21
C GLU A 128 16.33 33.79 -0.57
N ILE A 129 16.29 33.69 0.76
CA ILE A 129 15.09 33.72 1.57
C ILE A 129 15.16 34.91 2.52
N ARG A 130 14.06 35.65 2.63
CA ARG A 130 13.91 36.70 3.63
C ARG A 130 13.58 36.06 4.98
N SER A 131 14.47 36.20 5.95
CA SER A 131 14.27 35.80 7.33
C SER A 131 14.06 37.04 8.23
N VAL A 132 13.51 36.83 9.43
CA VAL A 132 13.26 37.89 10.42
C VAL A 132 14.57 38.60 10.81
N GLY A 133 15.70 37.89 10.78
CA GLY A 133 17.04 38.43 11.06
C GLY A 133 17.82 38.97 9.85
N GLY A 134 17.23 39.01 8.65
CA GLY A 134 17.89 39.51 7.44
C GLY A 134 17.72 38.60 6.22
N LYS A 135 18.61 38.72 5.23
CA LYS A 135 18.65 37.81 4.08
C LYS A 135 19.59 36.64 4.38
N GLY A 136 19.17 35.43 4.03
CA GLY A 136 20.06 34.27 3.99
C GLY A 136 19.72 33.36 2.84
N LYS A 137 20.47 32.26 2.70
CA LYS A 137 20.36 31.35 1.56
C LYS A 137 20.07 29.93 2.03
N VAL A 138 19.26 29.23 1.24
CA VAL A 138 19.08 27.78 1.33
C VAL A 138 19.55 27.14 0.04
N THR A 139 19.86 25.84 0.06
CA THR A 139 20.19 25.12 -1.18
C THR A 139 18.99 25.07 -2.12
N THR A 140 19.25 24.99 -3.41
CA THR A 140 18.19 24.86 -4.44
C THR A 140 17.35 23.61 -4.18
N ALA A 141 18.00 22.49 -3.83
CA ALA A 141 17.33 21.24 -3.47
C ALA A 141 16.38 21.43 -2.29
N ALA A 142 16.81 22.12 -1.23
CA ALA A 142 15.97 22.32 -0.07
C ALA A 142 14.80 23.25 -0.33
N TRP A 143 15.00 24.29 -1.15
CA TRP A 143 13.92 25.15 -1.60
C TRP A 143 12.88 24.39 -2.44
N GLN A 144 13.32 23.52 -3.35
CA GLN A 144 12.43 22.65 -4.14
C GLN A 144 11.70 21.64 -3.25
N GLY A 145 12.42 20.93 -2.38
CA GLY A 145 11.85 19.95 -1.45
C GLY A 145 10.82 20.58 -0.50
N SER A 146 10.97 21.85 -0.16
CA SER A 146 10.00 22.56 0.69
C SER A 146 8.61 22.71 0.07
N PHE A 147 8.39 22.36 -1.22
CA PHE A 147 7.05 22.31 -1.83
C PHE A 147 6.22 21.11 -1.36
N ALA A 148 6.85 20.13 -0.70
CA ALA A 148 6.17 19.05 0.01
C ALA A 148 5.71 19.45 1.42
N LEU A 149 5.96 20.70 1.85
CA LEU A 149 5.43 21.24 3.09
C LEU A 149 4.09 21.94 2.82
N SER A 150 3.20 21.96 3.82
CA SER A 150 2.01 22.82 3.81
C SER A 150 2.44 24.29 3.75
N GLU A 151 1.68 25.14 3.06
CA GLU A 151 2.07 26.53 2.78
C GLU A 151 2.40 27.34 4.05
N ASP A 152 1.57 27.22 5.09
CA ASP A 152 1.76 27.92 6.36
C ASP A 152 3.07 27.49 7.04
N PHE A 153 3.33 26.17 7.09
CA PHE A 153 4.54 25.61 7.69
C PHE A 153 5.80 25.89 6.86
N ARG A 154 5.70 25.88 5.53
CA ARG A 154 6.83 26.04 4.61
C ARG A 154 7.60 27.33 4.89
N LYS A 155 6.89 28.43 5.09
CA LYS A 155 7.50 29.75 5.29
C LYS A 155 8.36 29.77 6.54
N GLU A 156 7.81 29.32 7.66
CA GLU A 156 8.52 29.24 8.94
C GLU A 156 9.69 28.26 8.88
N PHE A 157 9.49 27.12 8.22
CA PHE A 157 10.54 26.12 8.02
C PHE A 157 11.72 26.69 7.24
N LEU A 158 11.48 27.36 6.11
CA LEU A 158 12.55 27.96 5.30
C LEU A 158 13.32 29.06 6.07
N GLN A 159 12.63 29.82 6.92
CA GLN A 159 13.29 30.82 7.77
C GLN A 159 14.21 30.18 8.80
N LYS A 160 13.77 29.11 9.47
CA LYS A 160 14.63 28.30 10.35
C LYS A 160 15.77 27.64 9.58
N LEU A 161 15.51 27.18 8.36
CA LEU A 161 16.52 26.53 7.52
C LEU A 161 17.67 27.49 7.17
N VAL A 162 17.36 28.77 6.93
CA VAL A 162 18.37 29.82 6.72
C VAL A 162 19.32 29.92 7.92
N GLU A 163 18.80 29.85 9.14
CA GLU A 163 19.61 29.93 10.37
C GLU A 163 20.51 28.70 10.54
N LEU A 164 20.05 27.54 10.04
CA LEU A 164 20.77 26.28 10.13
C LEU A 164 21.74 26.01 8.99
N THR A 165 21.62 26.70 7.84
CA THR A 165 22.42 26.45 6.63
C THR A 165 23.70 27.29 6.66
N PRO A 166 24.90 26.73 6.92
CA PRO A 166 26.13 27.51 6.91
C PRO A 166 26.44 28.03 5.51
N SER A 167 26.87 29.29 5.41
CA SER A 167 27.24 29.90 4.12
C SER A 167 28.41 29.20 3.41
N SER A 168 29.24 28.47 4.15
CA SER A 168 30.34 27.65 3.64
C SER A 168 29.89 26.51 2.72
N ILE A 169 28.62 26.09 2.79
CA ILE A 169 28.02 25.12 1.87
C ILE A 169 28.16 25.59 0.42
N PHE A 170 27.78 26.84 0.14
CA PHE A 170 27.80 27.41 -1.21
C PHE A 170 29.22 27.64 -1.76
N THR A 171 30.24 27.53 -0.89
CA THR A 171 31.66 27.56 -1.29
C THR A 171 32.26 26.16 -1.45
N GLY A 172 31.48 25.11 -1.22
CA GLY A 172 31.91 23.71 -1.26
C GLY A 172 32.83 23.28 -0.11
N LYS A 173 33.03 24.15 0.90
CA LYS A 173 33.89 23.86 2.06
C LYS A 173 33.19 23.03 3.14
N THR A 174 31.87 23.02 3.13
CA THR A 174 31.03 22.27 4.07
C THR A 174 29.99 21.46 3.32
N GLN A 175 29.75 20.24 3.77
CA GLN A 175 28.66 19.39 3.29
C GLN A 175 27.90 18.85 4.50
N VAL A 176 26.58 18.76 4.38
CA VAL A 176 25.71 18.20 5.41
C VAL A 176 24.91 17.06 4.80
N VAL A 177 24.87 15.92 5.49
CA VAL A 177 24.11 14.74 5.06
C VAL A 177 23.23 14.28 6.21
N LEU A 178 21.93 14.19 5.96
CA LEU A 178 20.99 13.51 6.83
C LEU A 178 21.17 12.01 6.68
N VAL A 179 21.44 11.34 7.79
CA VAL A 179 21.56 9.89 7.87
C VAL A 179 20.50 9.36 8.83
N PRO A 180 19.39 8.83 8.28
CA PRO A 180 18.39 8.13 9.07
C PRO A 180 19.00 6.90 9.73
N LEU A 181 18.84 6.78 11.04
CA LEU A 181 19.21 5.59 11.81
C LEU A 181 18.01 4.67 11.96
N GLU A 182 16.86 5.26 12.31
CA GLU A 182 15.59 4.56 12.44
C GLU A 182 14.44 5.45 11.96
N VAL A 183 13.51 4.83 11.23
CA VAL A 183 12.26 5.47 10.80
C VAL A 183 11.12 4.57 11.22
N GLN A 184 10.41 5.00 12.27
CA GLN A 184 9.29 4.26 12.84
C GLN A 184 8.17 4.11 11.81
N PRO A 185 7.38 3.00 11.88
CA PRO A 185 6.20 2.85 11.02
C PRO A 185 5.24 4.03 11.19
N PRO A 186 4.64 4.55 10.10
CA PRO A 186 3.65 5.62 10.21
C PRO A 186 2.45 5.20 11.06
N VAL A 187 2.14 5.99 12.08
CA VAL A 187 0.97 5.81 12.95
C VAL A 187 -0.13 6.73 12.46
N LYS A 188 -1.29 6.16 12.11
CA LYS A 188 -2.45 6.95 11.72
C LYS A 188 -3.01 7.68 12.95
N ILE A 189 -3.17 8.99 12.84
CA ILE A 189 -3.66 9.86 13.93
C ILE A 189 -5.04 10.45 13.63
N ALA A 190 -5.41 10.54 12.35
CA ALA A 190 -6.76 10.88 11.89
C ALA A 190 -6.97 10.36 10.45
N GLU A 191 -8.16 10.54 9.90
CA GLU A 191 -8.41 10.25 8.49
C GLU A 191 -7.47 11.10 7.60
N GLY A 192 -6.71 10.44 6.73
CA GLY A 192 -5.71 11.09 5.89
C GLY A 192 -4.57 11.78 6.63
N LYS A 193 -4.31 11.45 7.91
CA LYS A 193 -3.19 12.01 8.68
C LYS A 193 -2.39 10.94 9.41
N TRP A 194 -1.08 11.08 9.36
CA TRP A 194 -0.11 10.17 9.97
C TRP A 194 0.95 10.92 10.75
N LYS A 195 1.50 10.24 11.75
CA LYS A 195 2.69 10.61 12.51
C LYS A 195 3.82 9.62 12.19
N VAL A 196 5.01 10.13 11.91
CA VAL A 196 6.21 9.33 11.64
C VAL A 196 7.31 9.78 12.59
N GLY A 197 7.80 8.88 13.43
CA GLY A 197 8.99 9.10 14.24
C GLY A 197 10.26 8.84 13.43
N MET A 198 11.25 9.72 13.53
CA MET A 198 12.55 9.56 12.89
C MET A 198 13.67 9.86 13.87
N VAL A 199 14.58 8.91 13.99
CA VAL A 199 15.87 9.07 14.68
C VAL A 199 16.94 9.12 13.60
N ALA A 200 17.65 10.24 13.51
CA ALA A 200 18.62 10.48 12.46
C ALA A 200 19.76 11.36 12.99
N ASN A 201 20.83 11.45 12.21
CA ASN A 201 21.93 12.37 12.45
C ASN A 201 22.14 13.27 11.22
N LEU A 202 22.48 14.53 11.45
CA LEU A 202 23.09 15.38 10.45
C LEU A 202 24.60 15.26 10.60
N MET A 203 25.26 14.69 9.61
CA MET A 203 26.72 14.63 9.54
C MET A 203 27.24 15.84 8.78
N VAL A 204 28.07 16.65 9.43
CA VAL A 204 28.63 17.88 8.88
C VAL A 204 30.10 17.65 8.55
N PHE A 205 30.43 17.56 7.27
CA PHE A 205 31.79 17.42 6.78
C PHE A 205 32.36 18.80 6.44
N GLN A 206 33.58 19.07 6.90
CA GLN A 206 34.31 20.29 6.55
C GLN A 206 35.60 19.92 5.84
N ALA A 207 36.06 20.75 4.90
CA ALA A 207 37.28 20.48 4.13
C ALA A 207 38.55 20.27 4.99
N SER A 208 38.56 20.82 6.22
CA SER A 208 39.64 20.63 7.21
C SER A 208 39.41 19.48 8.19
N ASN A 209 38.19 18.94 8.28
CA ASN A 209 37.81 17.88 9.20
C ASN A 209 36.89 16.86 8.49
N ASN A 210 37.52 15.81 7.96
CA ASN A 210 36.82 14.72 7.26
C ASN A 210 36.19 13.69 8.22
N LEU A 211 36.43 13.79 9.54
CA LEU A 211 35.79 12.91 10.52
C LEU A 211 34.31 13.28 10.72
N GLY A 212 33.95 14.53 10.43
CA GLY A 212 32.58 15.03 10.44
C GLY A 212 32.04 15.28 11.85
N ASP A 213 31.35 16.40 12.04
CA ASP A 213 30.60 16.66 13.27
C ASP A 213 29.21 16.04 13.18
N VAL A 214 28.71 15.50 14.29
CA VAL A 214 27.41 14.82 14.34
C VAL A 214 26.41 15.65 15.15
N ILE A 215 25.29 16.00 14.53
CA ILE A 215 24.18 16.70 15.18
C ILE A 215 22.96 15.77 15.19
N PRO A 216 22.44 15.37 16.36
CA PRO A 216 21.23 14.56 16.44
C PRO A 216 20.01 15.26 15.82
N PHE A 217 19.27 14.53 15.00
CA PHE A 217 18.06 14.97 14.31
C PHE A 217 16.89 14.02 14.60
N ASN A 218 16.47 14.02 15.86
CA ASN A 218 15.34 13.20 16.31
C ASN A 218 14.05 14.02 16.19
N LYS A 219 13.10 13.56 15.38
CA LYS A 219 11.89 14.33 15.04
C LYS A 219 10.64 13.46 14.98
N GLU A 220 9.51 14.05 15.33
CA GLU A 220 8.17 13.61 14.93
C GLU A 220 7.72 14.42 13.72
N ILE A 221 7.34 13.73 12.65
CA ILE A 221 6.88 14.32 11.41
C ILE A 221 5.40 14.04 11.26
N PHE A 222 4.63 15.09 10.99
CA PHE A 222 3.19 14.99 10.79
C PHE A 222 2.86 15.20 9.31
N VAL A 223 2.22 14.19 8.73
CA VAL A 223 1.92 14.09 7.30
C VAL A 223 0.41 14.08 7.09
N GLN A 224 -0.08 14.78 6.08
CA GLN A 224 -1.49 14.74 5.69
C GLN A 224 -1.67 14.54 4.18
N VAL A 225 -2.83 14.02 3.79
CA VAL A 225 -3.23 13.95 2.38
C VAL A 225 -3.57 15.34 1.87
N VAL A 226 -3.13 15.61 0.66
CA VAL A 226 -3.58 16.72 -0.17
C VAL A 226 -3.98 16.22 -1.54
N GLU A 227 -4.86 16.97 -2.20
CA GLU A 227 -5.15 16.73 -3.60
C GLU A 227 -3.88 16.95 -4.42
N ALA A 228 -3.51 15.94 -5.20
CA ALA A 228 -2.39 16.08 -6.12
C ALA A 228 -2.80 17.11 -7.18
N PRO A 229 -1.92 18.08 -7.50
CA PRO A 229 -2.24 19.10 -8.49
C PRO A 229 -2.49 18.46 -9.87
N ASP A 230 -3.64 18.77 -10.47
CA ASP A 230 -4.04 18.32 -11.82
C ASP A 230 -3.55 19.31 -12.89
N PHE A 231 -2.24 19.60 -12.90
CA PHE A 231 -1.66 20.44 -13.93
C PHE A 231 -1.14 19.57 -15.08
N LEU A 232 -1.80 19.62 -16.23
CA LEU A 232 -1.14 19.35 -17.51
C LEU A 232 -0.13 20.49 -17.72
N VAL A 233 1.10 20.34 -17.24
CA VAL A 233 2.14 21.35 -17.45
C VAL A 233 2.70 21.16 -18.87
N PRO A 234 2.38 22.03 -19.86
CA PRO A 234 3.13 22.01 -21.11
C PRO A 234 4.61 22.24 -20.78
N SER A 235 5.49 21.47 -21.42
CA SER A 235 6.91 21.30 -21.08
C SER A 235 7.72 22.59 -20.96
N ASP A 236 7.21 23.71 -21.49
CA ASP A 236 7.96 24.95 -21.65
C ASP A 236 7.51 26.10 -20.72
N GLU A 237 6.35 26.05 -20.04
CA GLU A 237 5.77 27.27 -19.44
C GLU A 237 6.03 27.51 -17.94
N SER A 238 6.38 26.51 -17.12
CA SER A 238 6.78 26.78 -15.73
C SER A 238 7.60 25.67 -15.07
N ARG A 239 8.91 25.87 -14.99
CA ARG A 239 9.85 24.99 -14.24
C ARG A 239 9.44 24.82 -12.77
N ILE A 240 8.80 25.82 -12.17
CA ILE A 240 8.35 25.77 -10.77
C ILE A 240 7.10 24.90 -10.65
N ALA A 241 6.13 25.05 -11.57
CA ALA A 241 4.93 24.21 -11.56
C ALA A 241 5.27 22.72 -11.72
N ALA A 242 6.24 22.39 -12.57
CA ALA A 242 6.74 21.02 -12.71
C ALA A 242 7.35 20.48 -11.41
N VAL A 243 8.15 21.28 -10.70
CA VAL A 243 8.71 20.90 -9.39
C VAL A 243 7.60 20.68 -8.35
N VAL A 244 6.61 21.57 -8.30
CA VAL A 244 5.48 21.44 -7.37
C VAL A 244 4.69 20.16 -7.67
N ALA A 245 4.41 19.89 -8.95
CA ALA A 245 3.68 18.71 -9.39
C ALA A 245 4.43 17.41 -9.03
N ASP A 246 5.73 17.34 -9.31
CA ASP A 246 6.57 16.19 -8.98
C ASP A 246 6.60 15.92 -7.46
N VAL A 247 6.87 16.96 -6.67
CA VAL A 247 6.97 16.85 -5.21
C VAL A 247 5.62 16.49 -4.57
N ARG A 248 4.51 16.93 -5.15
CA ARG A 248 3.14 16.64 -4.68
C ARG A 248 2.48 15.44 -5.37
N ALA A 249 3.18 14.72 -6.24
CA ALA A 249 2.62 13.59 -6.99
C ALA A 249 2.10 12.46 -6.10
N SER A 250 2.66 12.30 -4.89
CA SER A 250 2.18 11.32 -3.90
C SER A 250 0.86 11.72 -3.21
N GLY A 251 0.38 12.95 -3.42
CA GLY A 251 -0.78 13.52 -2.74
C GLY A 251 -0.59 13.63 -1.22
N LEU A 252 0.63 13.94 -0.78
CA LEU A 252 1.01 14.09 0.62
C LEU A 252 1.73 15.41 0.83
N GLU A 253 1.57 15.98 2.03
CA GLU A 253 2.39 17.08 2.50
C GLU A 253 2.74 16.91 3.99
N ILE A 254 3.86 17.50 4.41
CA ILE A 254 4.25 17.62 5.82
C ILE A 254 3.69 18.95 6.35
N TYR A 255 2.87 18.89 7.39
CA TYR A 255 2.26 20.09 7.98
C TYR A 255 2.87 20.50 9.33
N ALA A 256 3.65 19.61 9.96
CA ALA A 256 4.41 19.95 11.16
C ALA A 256 5.61 19.01 11.35
N ILE A 257 6.66 19.54 11.95
CA ILE A 257 7.82 18.78 12.44
C ILE A 257 8.10 19.25 13.87
N ARG A 258 8.29 18.30 14.79
CA ARG A 258 8.56 18.56 16.22
C ARG A 258 9.71 17.69 16.71
N ASP A 259 10.32 18.06 17.83
CA ASP A 259 11.32 17.21 18.46
C ASP A 259 10.68 15.94 19.03
N LEU A 260 11.35 14.80 18.80
CA LEU A 260 10.93 13.52 19.34
C LEU A 260 11.07 13.54 20.87
N GLN A 261 9.96 13.33 21.58
CA GLN A 261 9.95 13.27 23.04
C GLN A 261 10.62 11.99 23.53
N SER A 262 11.41 12.08 24.60
CA SER A 262 12.20 10.96 25.15
C SER A 262 11.37 9.74 25.57
N GLU A 263 10.07 9.91 25.83
CA GLU A 263 9.13 8.82 26.17
C GLU A 263 8.80 7.90 24.98
N ASN A 264 9.20 8.27 23.75
CA ASN A 264 8.93 7.53 22.51
C ASN A 264 10.22 6.98 21.84
N LEU A 265 11.32 6.92 22.60
CA LEU A 265 12.56 6.21 22.26
C LEU A 265 12.55 4.81 22.87
#